data_AF-A0A399RQ24-F1
#
_entry.id   AF-A0A399RQ24-F1
#
_cell.length_a   1.000
_cell.length_b   1.000
_cell.length_c   1.000
_cell.angle_alpha   90.00
_cell.angle_beta   90.00
_cell.angle_gamma   90.00
#
_symmetry.space_group_name_H-M   'P 1'
#
loop_
_entity.id
_entity.type
_entity.pdbx_description
1 polymer ?
#
loop_
_entity_poly.entity_id
_entity_poly.type
_entity_poly.pdbx_seq_one_letter_code
_entity_poly.pdbx_strand_id
1 'polypeptide(L)'
;MSQRPSIFSRLAALFSARKPVEPEYEAQVAHVDPMTEASQTDETYGKDGHQPFAIDRRQAKFQIGEVVKHRMFGFRGVIFDVDPVFANSDEWYEAIPEHLRPSKDQPYYHLFAENDKTHYVAYVSEGNLLIDDSDTPVSHPDIPFVLDRTADGYALKREQAN
;
A
#
# COMPACT_ATOMS: atom_id res chain seq x y z
N MET A 1 -27.75 -18.34 20.27
CA MET A 1 -27.46 -17.01 19.68
C MET A 1 -25.99 -16.70 19.96
N SER A 2 -25.12 -16.85 18.96
CA SER A 2 -23.68 -16.58 19.11
C SER A 2 -23.30 -15.64 17.97
N GLN A 3 -23.15 -14.36 18.30
CA GLN A 3 -22.70 -13.34 17.36
C GLN A 3 -21.23 -13.62 17.03
N ARG A 4 -20.97 -13.94 15.76
CA ARG A 4 -19.62 -14.05 15.20
C ARG A 4 -18.99 -12.65 15.18
N PRO A 5 -17.81 -12.43 15.79
CA PRO A 5 -17.16 -11.14 15.71
C PRO A 5 -16.56 -10.95 14.31
N SER A 6 -16.81 -9.77 13.73
CA SER A 6 -16.34 -9.33 12.40
C SER A 6 -14.81 -9.24 12.35
N ILE A 7 -14.24 -9.65 11.22
CA ILE A 7 -12.80 -9.74 10.92
C ILE A 7 -12.15 -8.34 10.86
N PHE A 8 -12.95 -7.27 10.83
CA PHE A 8 -12.49 -5.88 10.86
C PHE A 8 -11.80 -5.43 12.16
N SER A 9 -11.73 -6.28 13.20
CA SER A 9 -11.18 -5.89 14.51
C SER A 9 -9.81 -6.50 14.86
N ARG A 10 -9.12 -7.16 13.91
CA ARG A 10 -7.76 -7.72 14.15
C ARG A 10 -6.63 -7.18 13.26
N LEU A 11 -6.92 -6.29 12.32
CA LEU A 11 -5.91 -5.54 11.56
C LEU A 11 -5.73 -4.09 12.05
N ALA A 12 -6.62 -3.59 12.93
CA ALA A 12 -6.57 -2.23 13.47
C ALA A 12 -5.54 -2.02 14.61
N ALA A 13 -4.86 -3.07 15.07
CA ALA A 13 -3.88 -2.97 16.17
C ALA A 13 -2.44 -2.61 15.72
N LEU A 14 -2.21 -2.40 14.41
CA LEU A 14 -0.95 -1.86 13.88
C LEU A 14 -1.02 -0.37 13.51
N PHE A 15 -2.20 0.26 13.64
CA PHE A 15 -2.40 1.69 13.40
C PHE A 15 -3.06 2.37 14.61
N SER A 16 -2.37 2.46 15.74
CA SER A 16 -2.70 3.50 16.74
C SER A 16 -1.55 3.76 17.71
N ALA A 17 -0.71 4.71 17.35
CA ALA A 17 -0.05 5.58 18.32
C ALA A 17 0.23 6.95 17.68
N ARG A 18 -0.82 7.71 17.34
CA ARG A 18 -0.74 9.18 17.31
C ARG A 18 -2.00 9.77 17.93
N LYS A 19 -1.77 10.63 18.93
CA LYS A 19 -2.76 11.50 19.56
C LYS A 19 -3.42 12.39 18.49
N PRO A 20 -4.71 12.73 18.64
CA PRO A 20 -5.39 13.66 17.73
C PRO A 20 -4.94 15.10 18.01
N VAL A 21 -4.67 15.85 16.94
CA VAL A 21 -4.68 17.32 16.95
C VAL A 21 -5.93 17.70 16.17
N GLU A 22 -6.97 18.14 16.88
CA GLU A 22 -8.18 18.67 16.26
C GLU A 22 -7.90 20.08 15.73
N PRO A 23 -8.42 20.41 14.55
CA PRO A 23 -9.06 21.70 14.41
C PRO A 23 -10.53 21.51 14.03
N GLU A 24 -11.36 22.09 14.90
CA GLU A 24 -12.79 22.26 14.81
C GLU A 24 -13.16 22.93 13.48
N TYR A 25 -14.06 22.32 12.71
CA TYR A 25 -14.73 22.98 11.59
C TYR A 25 -16.24 22.82 11.78
N GLU A 26 -16.82 23.69 12.61
CA GLU A 26 -18.26 23.89 12.67
C GLU A 26 -18.74 24.50 11.34
N ALA A 27 -19.31 23.67 10.47
CA ALA A 27 -20.05 24.16 9.32
C ALA A 27 -21.43 24.66 9.78
N GLN A 28 -21.54 25.97 10.02
CA GLN A 28 -22.83 26.67 10.04
C GLN A 28 -23.37 26.70 8.61
N VAL A 29 -24.49 26.02 8.39
CA VAL A 29 -25.19 25.99 7.10
C VAL A 29 -25.99 27.29 6.97
N ALA A 30 -25.56 28.18 6.07
CA ALA A 30 -26.36 29.32 5.62
C ALA A 30 -26.54 29.23 4.09
N HIS A 31 -27.82 29.24 3.70
CA HIS A 31 -28.31 29.31 2.33
C HIS A 31 -27.75 30.50 1.54
N VAL A 32 -27.34 30.26 0.29
CA VAL A 32 -27.49 31.23 -0.80
C VAL A 32 -27.65 30.51 -2.15
N ASP A 33 -28.61 31.01 -2.94
CA ASP A 33 -29.18 30.46 -4.18
C ASP A 33 -28.21 30.33 -5.38
N PRO A 34 -28.55 29.52 -6.41
CA PRO A 34 -27.74 29.36 -7.61
C PRO A 34 -28.06 30.45 -8.62
N MET A 35 -27.03 31.02 -9.26
CA MET A 35 -26.99 31.44 -10.67
C MET A 35 -25.74 32.29 -10.91
N THR A 36 -24.96 31.95 -11.94
CA THR A 36 -24.67 32.80 -13.12
C THR A 36 -23.30 32.42 -13.70
N GLU A 37 -23.34 32.06 -14.97
CA GLU A 37 -22.24 31.81 -15.88
C GLU A 37 -21.46 33.10 -16.16
N ALA A 38 -20.14 33.11 -15.95
CA ALA A 38 -19.24 34.10 -16.53
C ALA A 38 -17.80 33.57 -16.60
N SER A 39 -17.28 33.54 -17.82
CA SER A 39 -15.89 33.34 -18.20
C SER A 39 -14.95 34.30 -17.47
N GLN A 40 -13.84 33.81 -16.90
CA GLN A 40 -12.53 34.48 -16.94
C GLN A 40 -11.40 33.59 -16.41
N THR A 41 -10.27 33.74 -17.08
CA THR A 41 -8.95 33.15 -16.85
C THR A 41 -8.42 33.42 -15.46
N ASP A 42 -7.90 32.40 -14.77
CA ASP A 42 -7.13 32.62 -13.54
C ASP A 42 -5.70 32.10 -13.69
N GLU A 43 -4.84 33.01 -14.12
CA GLU A 43 -3.39 32.95 -13.91
C GLU A 43 -3.10 33.24 -12.43
N THR A 44 -3.11 32.23 -11.57
CA THR A 44 -2.51 32.38 -10.23
C THR A 44 -1.89 31.06 -9.75
N TYR A 45 -0.66 30.79 -10.20
CA TYR A 45 0.26 29.92 -9.46
C TYR A 45 1.33 30.79 -8.80
N GLY A 46 1.46 30.64 -7.47
CA GLY A 46 2.39 31.38 -6.63
C GLY A 46 3.82 31.29 -7.14
N LYS A 47 4.60 32.34 -6.86
CA LYS A 47 5.97 32.59 -7.35
C LYS A 47 7.01 31.60 -6.82
N ASP A 48 6.58 30.52 -6.19
CA ASP A 48 7.40 29.56 -5.45
C ASP A 48 7.37 28.16 -6.08
N GLY A 49 6.66 27.96 -7.21
CA GLY A 49 6.79 26.78 -8.07
C GLY A 49 6.33 25.43 -7.51
N HIS A 50 5.83 25.37 -6.27
CA HIS A 50 5.37 24.13 -5.65
C HIS A 50 3.88 23.88 -5.93
N GLN A 51 3.60 22.96 -6.85
CA GLN A 51 2.27 22.34 -7.00
C GLN A 51 1.97 21.50 -5.74
N PRO A 52 0.86 21.73 -4.99
CA PRO A 52 0.68 21.11 -3.69
C PRO A 52 0.51 19.58 -3.69
N PHE A 53 0.31 18.95 -4.85
CA PHE A 53 0.18 17.49 -4.95
C PHE A 53 0.68 16.99 -6.31
N ALA A 54 1.95 17.24 -6.63
CA ALA A 54 2.56 16.54 -7.76
C ALA A 54 2.60 15.04 -7.43
N ILE A 55 1.58 14.30 -7.87
CA ILE A 55 1.57 12.83 -7.86
C ILE A 55 2.74 12.43 -8.74
N ASP A 56 3.81 11.99 -8.09
CA ASP A 56 4.97 11.46 -8.79
C ASP A 56 4.51 10.22 -9.57
N ARG A 57 4.51 10.32 -10.90
CA ARG A 57 4.05 9.29 -11.84
C ARG A 57 5.09 8.18 -11.98
N ARG A 58 5.59 7.64 -10.87
CA ARG A 58 6.45 6.46 -10.87
C ARG A 58 5.63 5.23 -11.24
N GLN A 59 6.10 4.48 -12.22
CA GLN A 59 5.50 3.20 -12.60
C GLN A 59 6.10 2.09 -11.73
N ALA A 60 5.25 1.47 -10.91
CA ALA A 60 5.59 0.26 -10.18
C ALA A 60 5.87 -0.88 -11.16
N LYS A 61 6.98 -1.60 -10.99
CA LYS A 61 7.35 -2.74 -11.85
C LYS A 61 6.46 -3.95 -11.63
N PHE A 62 5.94 -4.12 -10.42
CA PHE A 62 5.09 -5.23 -10.05
C PHE A 62 3.68 -4.75 -9.71
N GLN A 63 2.70 -5.61 -9.93
CA GLN A 63 1.29 -5.37 -9.70
C GLN A 63 0.78 -6.20 -8.53
N ILE A 64 -0.30 -5.73 -7.91
CA ILE A 64 -1.01 -6.51 -6.90
C ILE A 64 -1.50 -7.82 -7.53
N GLY A 65 -1.25 -8.93 -6.84
CA GLY A 65 -1.59 -10.28 -7.27
C GLY A 65 -0.48 -11.01 -8.01
N GLU A 66 0.61 -10.32 -8.39
CA GLU A 66 1.77 -10.99 -8.96
C GLU A 66 2.53 -11.80 -7.90
N VAL A 67 3.08 -12.93 -8.35
CA VAL A 67 3.94 -13.78 -7.52
C VAL A 67 5.39 -13.40 -7.78
N VAL A 68 6.10 -13.11 -6.70
CA VAL A 68 7.49 -12.67 -6.74
C VAL A 68 8.34 -13.46 -5.76
N LYS A 69 9.64 -13.45 -5.99
CA LYS A 69 10.66 -14.02 -5.11
C LYS A 69 11.72 -12.99 -4.79
N HIS A 70 12.33 -13.11 -3.61
CA HIS A 70 13.41 -12.24 -3.23
C HIS A 70 14.71 -12.64 -3.96
N ARG A 71 15.51 -11.65 -4.38
CA ARG A 71 16.75 -11.87 -5.15
C ARG A 71 17.80 -12.70 -4.41
N MET A 72 18.00 -12.40 -3.12
CA MET A 72 19.04 -13.02 -2.28
C MET A 72 18.50 -14.02 -1.27
N PHE A 73 17.36 -13.75 -0.62
CA PHE A 73 16.75 -14.62 0.37
C PHE A 73 15.77 -15.61 -0.26
N GLY A 74 15.74 -16.85 0.25
CA GLY A 74 14.90 -17.93 -0.25
C GLY A 74 13.46 -17.84 0.22
N PHE A 75 12.73 -16.81 -0.20
CA PHE A 75 11.29 -16.73 -0.02
C PHE A 75 10.59 -16.25 -1.29
N ARG A 76 9.31 -16.59 -1.39
CA ARG A 76 8.38 -16.15 -2.43
C ARG A 76 7.11 -15.61 -1.80
N GLY A 77 6.33 -14.85 -2.54
CA GLY A 77 5.07 -14.32 -2.03
C GLY A 77 4.21 -13.67 -3.09
N VAL A 78 2.97 -13.38 -2.72
CA VAL A 78 2.02 -12.66 -3.56
C VAL A 78 1.90 -11.23 -3.05
N ILE A 79 2.02 -10.27 -3.96
CA ILE A 79 1.85 -8.85 -3.64
C ILE A 79 0.38 -8.58 -3.35
N PHE A 80 0.08 -7.95 -2.22
CA PHE A 80 -1.29 -7.52 -1.89
C PHE A 80 -1.44 -6.00 -1.74
N ASP A 81 -0.34 -5.26 -1.61
CA ASP A 81 -0.33 -3.80 -1.49
C ASP A 81 1.02 -3.20 -1.92
N VAL A 82 1.05 -1.90 -2.22
CA VAL A 82 2.23 -1.16 -2.68
C VAL A 82 2.24 0.28 -2.18
N ASP A 83 3.36 0.69 -1.59
CA ASP A 83 3.66 2.09 -1.27
C ASP A 83 4.50 2.70 -2.40
N PRO A 84 4.23 3.93 -2.85
CA PRO A 84 5.02 4.59 -3.89
C PRO A 84 6.46 4.92 -3.46
N VAL A 85 6.67 5.09 -2.15
CA VAL A 85 7.95 5.34 -1.48
C VAL A 85 7.99 4.59 -0.15
N PHE A 86 9.14 4.54 0.51
CA PHE A 86 9.24 3.95 1.85
C PHE A 86 8.23 4.57 2.83
N ALA A 87 7.41 3.73 3.46
CA ALA A 87 6.35 4.14 4.38
C ALA A 87 6.37 3.35 5.71
N ASN A 88 7.55 2.92 6.16
CA ASN A 88 7.73 2.24 7.45
C ASN A 88 8.53 3.12 8.43
N SER A 89 8.83 2.62 9.64
CA SER A 89 9.55 3.39 10.65
C SER A 89 11.02 3.60 10.30
N ASP A 90 11.56 4.76 10.70
CA ASP A 90 12.99 5.05 10.56
C ASP A 90 13.84 4.07 11.37
N GLU A 91 13.38 3.64 12.54
CA GLU A 91 14.03 2.63 13.38
C GLU A 91 14.24 1.31 12.62
N TRP A 92 13.23 0.84 11.89
CA TRP A 92 13.34 -0.36 11.06
C TRP A 92 14.35 -0.16 9.93
N TYR A 93 14.34 1.00 9.30
CA TYR A 93 15.27 1.33 8.22
C TYR A 93 16.73 1.38 8.72
N GLU A 94 16.94 1.94 9.91
CA GLU A 94 18.25 2.03 10.55
C GLU A 94 18.79 0.67 11.00
N ALA A 95 17.90 -0.27 11.36
CA ALA A 95 18.26 -1.65 11.69
C ALA A 95 18.84 -2.44 10.49
N ILE A 96 18.56 -2.00 9.26
CA ILE A 96 19.20 -2.59 8.07
C ILE A 96 20.67 -2.13 8.02
N PRO A 97 21.64 -3.05 7.83
CA PRO A 97 23.04 -2.68 7.62
C PRO A 97 23.18 -1.64 6.51
N GLU A 98 23.96 -0.58 6.74
CA GLU A 98 24.02 0.58 5.85
C GLU A 98 24.28 0.25 4.37
N HIS A 99 25.17 -0.71 4.11
CA HIS A 99 25.51 -1.18 2.77
C HIS A 99 24.40 -1.98 2.06
N LEU A 100 23.35 -2.37 2.77
CA LEU A 100 22.18 -3.10 2.24
C LEU A 100 20.91 -2.24 2.22
N ARG A 101 20.98 -0.98 2.68
CA ARG A 101 19.80 -0.11 2.76
C ARG A 101 19.29 0.21 1.35
N PRO A 102 18.06 -0.19 0.99
CA PRO A 102 17.44 0.21 -0.26
C PRO A 102 17.11 1.71 -0.23
N SER A 103 17.19 2.40 -1.38
CA SER A 103 16.73 3.79 -1.47
C SER A 103 15.29 3.92 -0.99
N LYS A 104 15.00 4.92 -0.14
CA LYS A 104 13.63 5.23 0.28
C LYS A 104 12.76 5.74 -0.87
N ASP A 105 13.39 6.28 -1.91
CA ASP A 105 12.73 6.91 -3.06
C ASP A 105 12.39 5.91 -4.17
N GLN A 106 11.73 4.80 -3.82
CA GLN A 106 11.28 3.77 -4.76
C GLN A 106 10.04 3.07 -4.20
N PRO A 107 9.26 2.32 -5.02
CA PRO A 107 8.15 1.53 -4.50
C PRO A 107 8.56 0.44 -3.52
N TYR A 108 7.75 0.25 -2.49
CA TYR A 108 7.86 -0.86 -1.53
C TYR A 108 6.58 -1.68 -1.57
N TYR A 109 6.71 -3.00 -1.48
CA TYR A 109 5.61 -3.93 -1.65
C TYR A 109 5.35 -4.69 -0.35
N HIS A 110 4.07 -4.93 -0.08
CA HIS A 110 3.62 -5.84 0.97
C HIS A 110 3.25 -7.19 0.35
N LEU A 111 3.80 -8.27 0.92
CA LEU A 111 3.64 -9.62 0.39
C LEU A 111 3.13 -10.58 1.45
N PHE A 112 2.23 -11.48 1.04
CA PHE A 112 2.01 -12.73 1.75
C PHE A 112 3.11 -13.71 1.34
N ALA A 113 4.12 -13.86 2.20
CA ALA A 113 5.35 -14.57 1.89
C ALA A 113 5.43 -15.95 2.57
N GLU A 114 6.09 -16.89 1.90
CA GLU A 114 6.38 -18.22 2.41
C GLU A 114 7.85 -18.59 2.16
N ASN A 115 8.37 -19.43 3.04
CA ASN A 115 9.61 -20.18 2.81
C ASN A 115 9.39 -21.64 3.24
N ASP A 116 10.45 -22.46 3.19
CA ASP A 116 10.38 -23.89 3.53
C ASP A 116 9.89 -24.21 4.96
N LYS A 117 9.79 -23.21 5.84
CA LYS A 117 9.52 -23.39 7.27
C LYS A 117 8.24 -22.70 7.74
N THR A 118 7.88 -21.55 7.15
CA THR A 118 6.85 -20.68 7.73
C THR A 118 6.27 -19.69 6.72
N HIS A 119 5.22 -18.99 7.15
CA HIS A 119 4.45 -17.98 6.44
C HIS A 119 4.48 -16.67 7.23
N TYR A 120 4.62 -15.54 6.55
CA TYR A 120 4.67 -14.22 7.17
C TYR A 120 4.35 -13.11 6.17
N VAL A 121 4.04 -11.91 6.67
CA VAL A 121 3.93 -10.71 5.85
C VAL A 121 5.31 -10.07 5.69
N ALA A 122 5.71 -9.80 4.45
CA ALA A 122 6.99 -9.15 4.13
C ALA A 122 6.78 -7.73 3.62
N TYR A 123 7.72 -6.84 3.95
CA TYR A 123 7.82 -5.48 3.41
C TYR A 123 9.14 -5.32 2.67
N VAL A 124 9.10 -5.13 1.35
CA VAL A 124 10.29 -5.30 0.48
C VAL A 124 10.37 -4.22 -0.59
N SER A 125 11.56 -3.65 -0.78
CA SER A 125 11.82 -2.69 -1.87
C SER A 125 11.77 -3.34 -3.25
N GLU A 126 11.32 -2.60 -4.26
CA GLU A 126 11.23 -3.08 -5.64
C GLU A 126 12.51 -3.75 -6.17
N GLY A 127 13.68 -3.13 -5.95
CA GLY A 127 14.96 -3.64 -6.45
C GLY A 127 15.42 -5.00 -5.90
N ASN A 128 14.73 -5.50 -4.86
CA ASN A 128 15.01 -6.77 -4.21
C ASN A 128 14.06 -7.90 -4.64
N LEU A 129 13.09 -7.60 -5.51
CA LEU A 129 12.12 -8.57 -6.01
C LEU A 129 12.46 -9.00 -7.46
N LEU A 130 12.06 -10.23 -7.78
CA LEU A 130 12.02 -10.78 -9.13
C LEU A 130 10.65 -11.44 -9.33
N ILE A 131 10.17 -11.48 -10.57
CA ILE A 131 9.02 -12.34 -10.90
C ILE A 131 9.36 -13.79 -10.54
N ASP A 132 8.41 -14.45 -9.90
CA ASP A 132 8.42 -15.89 -9.76
C ASP A 132 7.56 -16.50 -10.88
N ASP A 133 8.27 -17.05 -11.86
CA ASP A 133 7.73 -17.73 -13.03
C ASP A 133 7.28 -19.18 -12.74
N SER A 134 7.37 -19.63 -11.49
CA SER A 134 6.80 -20.91 -11.10
C SER A 134 5.27 -20.83 -11.08
N ASP A 135 4.60 -21.78 -11.72
CA ASP A 135 3.14 -21.93 -11.65
C ASP A 135 2.67 -22.54 -10.30
N THR A 136 3.57 -22.61 -9.32
CA THR A 136 3.26 -23.14 -7.99
C THR A 136 2.49 -22.09 -7.19
N PRO A 137 1.31 -22.42 -6.63
CA PRO A 137 0.60 -21.49 -5.75
C PRO A 137 1.39 -21.17 -4.48
N VAL A 138 1.27 -19.92 -3.99
CA VAL A 138 1.73 -19.55 -2.65
C VAL A 138 0.68 -20.02 -1.64
N SER A 139 1.13 -20.66 -0.57
CA SER A 139 0.30 -21.35 0.43
C SER A 139 0.03 -20.55 1.70
N HIS A 140 0.31 -19.24 1.70
CA HIS A 140 0.08 -18.37 2.86
C HIS A 140 -1.40 -18.42 3.30
N PRO A 141 -1.69 -18.66 4.59
CA PRO A 141 -3.05 -18.93 5.07
C PRO A 141 -4.01 -17.74 4.91
N ASP A 142 -3.48 -16.51 4.83
CA ASP A 142 -4.29 -15.30 4.64
C ASP A 142 -4.72 -15.05 3.18
N ILE A 143 -4.05 -15.67 2.19
CA ILE A 143 -4.34 -15.47 0.76
C ILE A 143 -5.82 -15.75 0.46
N PRO A 144 -6.44 -16.87 0.88
CA PRO A 144 -7.84 -17.14 0.58
C PRO A 144 -8.84 -16.13 1.15
N PHE A 145 -8.43 -15.24 2.06
CA PHE A 145 -9.31 -14.21 2.62
C PHE A 145 -9.23 -12.87 1.86
N VAL A 146 -8.11 -12.61 1.17
CA VAL A 146 -7.83 -11.31 0.53
C VAL A 146 -7.77 -11.41 -1.00
N LEU A 147 -7.33 -12.55 -1.51
CA LEU A 147 -7.03 -12.78 -2.92
C LEU A 147 -7.77 -14.01 -3.45
N ASP A 148 -8.17 -13.95 -4.72
CA ASP A 148 -8.64 -15.10 -5.50
C ASP A 148 -7.54 -15.53 -6.49
N ARG A 149 -7.34 -16.84 -6.65
CA ARG A 149 -6.40 -17.38 -7.65
C ARG A 149 -6.97 -17.18 -9.05
N THR A 150 -6.15 -16.72 -9.98
CA THR A 150 -6.47 -16.53 -11.40
C THR A 150 -5.53 -17.37 -12.28
N ALA A 151 -5.72 -17.30 -13.60
CA ALA A 151 -4.82 -17.95 -14.56
C ALA A 151 -3.42 -17.30 -14.57
N ASP A 152 -3.35 -16.00 -14.29
CA ASP A 152 -2.13 -15.19 -14.41
C ASP A 152 -1.52 -14.83 -13.05
N GLY A 153 -2.00 -15.42 -11.95
CA GLY A 153 -1.55 -15.13 -10.59
C GLY A 153 -2.73 -15.05 -9.62
N TYR A 154 -2.92 -13.87 -9.02
CA TYR A 154 -4.00 -13.61 -8.07
C TYR A 154 -4.70 -12.28 -8.37
N ALA A 155 -5.92 -12.12 -7.87
CA ALA A 155 -6.66 -10.87 -7.92
C ALA A 155 -7.22 -10.54 -6.55
N LEU A 156 -7.25 -9.25 -6.18
CA LEU A 156 -7.93 -8.80 -4.96
C LEU A 156 -9.42 -9.14 -5.00
N LYS A 157 -9.92 -9.65 -3.88
CA LYS A 157 -11.35 -9.86 -3.70
C LYS A 157 -12.08 -8.53 -3.76
N ARG A 158 -13.24 -8.51 -4.42
CA ARG A 158 -14.06 -7.29 -4.58
C ARG A 158 -14.44 -6.63 -3.25
N GLU A 159 -14.57 -7.41 -2.18
CA GLU A 159 -14.86 -6.91 -0.83
C GLU A 159 -13.70 -6.09 -0.23
N GLN A 160 -12.50 -6.23 -0.78
CA GLN A 160 -11.28 -5.53 -0.36
C GLN A 160 -10.86 -4.43 -1.37
N ALA A 161 -11.60 -4.27 -2.47
CA ALA A 161 -11.26 -3.35 -3.56
C ALA A 161 -11.99 -1.99 -3.48
N ASN A 162 -12.69 -1.70 -2.37
CA ASN A 162 -13.58 -0.54 -2.20
C ASN A 162 -13.08 0.42 -1.12
#